data_AF-A0A098QY98-F1
#
_entry.id   AF-A0A098QY98-F1
#
_cell.length_a   1.000
_cell.length_b   1.000
_cell.length_c   1.000
_cell.angle_alpha   90.00
_cell.angle_beta   90.00
_cell.angle_gamma   90.00
#
_symmetry.space_group_name_H-M   'P 1'
#
loop_
_entity.id
_entity.type
_entity.pdbx_description
1 polymer ?
#
loop_
_entity_poly.entity_id
_entity_poly.type
_entity_poly.pdbx_seq_one_letter_code
_entity_poly.pdbx_strand_id
1 'polypeptide(L)'
;MKPEILHLPPVFLAGAGFFGNPFTSHAAWTEENEIGLLWNRYFSLMTEAGFSYPGGQAASSEAKAEGDGEADGANLRAGECAGASGAAMPGEFYELHILHPQSLKTGDYEVFVGHQVPLEDPVRWDIRFSTKVLPGGDYAVFWLAGEAMTDDWTRDLELPEGYRVDTGFSVNKYDYRFKGMDRLSESEIQVYAPLRRD
;
A
#
# COMPACT_ATOMS: atom_id res chain seq x y z
N MET A 1 5.39 18.68 -16.27
CA MET A 1 5.29 18.76 -14.80
C MET A 1 6.69 18.82 -14.21
N LYS A 2 6.96 19.85 -13.40
CA LYS A 2 8.27 20.07 -12.79
C LYS A 2 8.29 19.53 -11.35
N PRO A 3 9.11 18.51 -11.04
CA PRO A 3 9.20 17.96 -9.70
C PRO A 3 10.15 18.75 -8.80
N GLU A 4 10.04 18.53 -7.49
CA GLU A 4 11.09 18.85 -6.53
C GLU A 4 12.10 17.68 -6.48
N ILE A 5 13.39 17.97 -6.56
CA ILE A 5 14.43 16.92 -6.44
C ILE A 5 14.91 16.86 -5.00
N LEU A 6 14.65 15.75 -4.33
CA LEU A 6 14.98 15.54 -2.93
C LEU A 6 15.97 14.39 -2.77
N HIS A 7 16.97 14.58 -1.92
CA HIS A 7 17.83 13.51 -1.44
C HIS A 7 17.23 12.92 -0.16
N LEU A 8 16.76 11.67 -0.22
CA LEU A 8 16.01 11.02 0.85
C LEU A 8 16.81 9.87 1.49
N PRO A 9 16.70 9.67 2.81
CA PRO A 9 17.25 8.49 3.47
C PRO A 9 16.44 7.23 3.11
N PRO A 10 16.96 6.02 3.38
CA PRO A 10 16.19 4.80 3.25
C PRO A 10 14.94 4.79 4.14
N VAL A 11 13.85 4.23 3.63
CA VAL A 11 12.59 4.08 4.37
C VAL A 11 12.24 2.60 4.49
N PHE A 12 11.97 2.14 5.72
CA PHE A 12 11.55 0.77 6.00
C PHE A 12 10.02 0.70 6.01
N LEU A 13 9.47 -0.23 5.25
CA LEU A 13 8.04 -0.44 5.13
C LEU A 13 7.66 -1.84 5.63
N ALA A 14 6.54 -1.94 6.34
CA ALA A 14 5.85 -3.20 6.59
C ALA A 14 4.48 -3.18 5.89
N GLY A 15 4.12 -4.29 5.27
CA GLY A 15 2.96 -4.32 4.38
C GLY A 15 2.66 -5.69 3.79
N ALA A 16 1.98 -5.69 2.64
CA ALA A 16 1.66 -6.89 1.88
C ALA A 16 2.05 -6.70 0.41
N GLY A 17 2.38 -7.81 -0.26
CA GLY A 17 2.74 -7.83 -1.69
C GLY A 17 1.78 -8.67 -2.53
N PHE A 18 1.65 -8.30 -3.80
CA PHE A 18 1.03 -9.06 -4.87
C PHE A 18 2.05 -9.20 -6.00
N PHE A 19 2.11 -10.37 -6.66
CA PHE A 19 2.92 -10.56 -7.86
C PHE A 19 2.06 -11.18 -8.96
N GLY A 20 2.05 -10.55 -10.13
CA GLY A 20 1.25 -10.95 -11.28
C GLY A 20 0.85 -9.73 -12.10
N ASN A 21 -0.05 -9.90 -13.07
CA ASN A 21 -0.66 -8.78 -13.76
C ASN A 21 -1.85 -8.24 -12.93
N PRO A 22 -1.75 -7.02 -12.35
CA PRO A 22 -2.78 -6.51 -11.45
C PRO A 22 -4.07 -6.07 -12.14
N PHE A 23 -4.07 -6.00 -13.48
CA PHE A 23 -5.23 -5.62 -14.29
C PHE A 23 -5.84 -6.81 -15.04
N THR A 24 -5.53 -8.03 -14.60
CA THR A 24 -6.07 -9.26 -15.21
C THR A 24 -7.59 -9.37 -15.02
N SER A 25 -8.09 -8.97 -13.86
CA SER A 25 -9.51 -9.07 -13.48
C SER A 25 -10.30 -7.81 -13.85
N HIS A 26 -9.76 -6.62 -13.54
CA HIS A 26 -10.40 -5.33 -13.77
C HIS A 26 -9.38 -4.26 -14.20
N ALA A 27 -9.87 -3.13 -14.71
CA ALA A 27 -9.03 -2.00 -15.12
C ALA A 27 -8.26 -1.37 -13.96
N ALA A 28 -7.29 -0.52 -14.28
CA ALA A 28 -6.63 0.33 -13.29
C ALA A 28 -7.65 1.24 -12.58
N TRP A 29 -7.34 1.62 -11.34
CA TRP A 29 -8.16 2.53 -10.54
C TRP A 29 -9.59 2.02 -10.25
N THR A 30 -9.72 0.72 -9.96
CA THR A 30 -10.92 0.12 -9.37
C THR A 30 -10.55 -0.59 -8.07
N GLU A 31 -11.49 -0.70 -7.13
CA GLU A 31 -11.28 -1.46 -5.89
C GLU A 31 -11.34 -2.99 -6.12
N GLU A 32 -11.84 -3.40 -7.29
CA GLU A 32 -12.06 -4.79 -7.66
C GLU A 32 -10.87 -5.43 -8.38
N ASN A 33 -9.85 -4.64 -8.74
CA ASN A 33 -8.61 -5.17 -9.29
C ASN A 33 -7.70 -5.72 -8.18
N GLU A 34 -6.57 -6.33 -8.57
CA GLU A 34 -5.67 -6.97 -7.62
C GLU A 34 -5.01 -5.98 -6.65
N ILE A 35 -4.92 -4.70 -7.01
CA ILE A 35 -4.38 -3.63 -6.14
C ILE A 35 -5.41 -3.29 -5.05
N GLY A 36 -6.68 -3.12 -5.41
CA GLY A 36 -7.76 -2.90 -4.43
C GLY A 36 -7.90 -4.07 -3.46
N LEU A 37 -7.86 -5.31 -3.96
CA LEU A 37 -7.85 -6.51 -3.12
C LEU A 37 -6.61 -6.59 -2.21
N LEU A 38 -5.44 -6.17 -2.71
CA LEU A 38 -4.22 -6.07 -1.92
C LEU A 38 -4.36 -5.08 -0.75
N TRP A 39 -4.93 -3.89 -0.99
CA TRP A 39 -5.24 -2.91 0.06
C TRP A 39 -6.21 -3.47 1.11
N ASN A 40 -7.30 -4.11 0.67
CA ASN A 40 -8.27 -4.74 1.57
C ASN A 40 -7.63 -5.81 2.47
N ARG A 41 -6.78 -6.66 1.89
CA ARG A 41 -6.02 -7.66 2.63
C ARG A 41 -5.08 -7.02 3.64
N TYR A 42 -4.35 -6.00 3.23
CA TYR A 42 -3.42 -5.29 4.12
C TYR A 42 -4.13 -4.62 5.30
N PHE A 43 -5.26 -3.93 5.10
CA PHE A 43 -6.02 -3.33 6.20
C PHE A 43 -6.63 -4.37 7.14
N SER A 44 -7.02 -5.53 6.62
CA SER A 44 -7.48 -6.66 7.44
C SER A 44 -6.36 -7.16 8.35
N LEU A 45 -5.14 -7.32 7.82
CA LEU A 45 -3.96 -7.70 8.60
C LEU A 45 -3.63 -6.66 9.68
N MET A 46 -3.72 -5.37 9.37
CA MET A 46 -3.48 -4.30 10.34
C MET A 46 -4.51 -4.32 11.48
N THR A 47 -5.78 -4.59 11.16
CA THR A 47 -6.86 -4.71 12.13
C THR A 47 -6.63 -5.90 13.07
N GLU A 48 -6.27 -7.07 12.52
CA GLU A 48 -5.93 -8.26 13.31
C GLU A 48 -4.68 -8.04 14.19
N ALA A 49 -3.72 -7.23 13.72
CA ALA A 49 -2.53 -6.84 14.48
C ALA A 49 -2.83 -5.78 15.57
N GLY A 50 -4.09 -5.38 15.76
CA GLY A 50 -4.52 -4.49 16.83
C GLY A 50 -4.41 -2.99 16.51
N PHE A 51 -4.32 -2.61 15.24
CA PHE A 51 -4.42 -1.21 14.82
C PHE A 51 -5.86 -0.81 14.52
N SER A 52 -6.23 0.45 14.78
CA SER A 52 -7.60 0.95 14.58
C SER A 52 -7.67 2.15 13.61
N TYR A 53 -8.71 2.20 12.77
CA TYR A 53 -8.93 3.28 11.79
C TYR A 53 -10.30 3.98 11.98
N PRO A 54 -10.37 5.31 11.93
CA PRO A 54 -11.64 6.03 11.85
C PRO A 54 -12.18 6.01 10.41
N GLY A 55 -12.98 4.99 10.08
CA GLY A 55 -13.71 4.96 8.80
C GLY A 55 -13.94 3.58 8.17
N GLY A 56 -13.35 2.52 8.73
CA GLY A 56 -13.63 1.15 8.31
C GLY A 56 -14.56 0.50 9.31
N GLN A 57 -15.88 0.55 9.08
CA GLN A 57 -16.68 -0.58 9.55
C GLN A 57 -16.13 -1.77 8.79
N ALA A 58 -15.45 -2.68 9.49
CA ALA A 58 -15.36 -4.05 9.02
C ALA A 58 -16.77 -4.43 8.58
N ALA A 59 -16.92 -4.89 7.34
CA ALA A 59 -18.11 -5.58 6.94
C ALA A 59 -18.20 -6.84 7.81
N SER A 60 -18.73 -6.69 9.03
CA SER A 60 -19.33 -7.78 9.76
C SER A 60 -20.56 -8.14 8.94
N SER A 61 -20.38 -8.98 7.93
CA SER A 61 -21.50 -9.78 7.48
C SER A 61 -21.89 -10.63 8.68
N GLU A 62 -23.02 -10.26 9.25
CA GLU A 62 -23.74 -11.02 10.23
C GLU A 62 -23.88 -12.45 9.69
N ALA A 63 -23.09 -13.37 10.25
CA ALA A 63 -23.43 -14.78 10.18
C ALA A 63 -24.73 -14.94 10.96
N LYS A 64 -25.85 -14.95 10.22
CA LYS A 64 -27.14 -15.43 10.73
C LYS A 64 -26.93 -16.85 11.25
N ALA A 65 -26.82 -16.97 12.57
CA ALA A 65 -26.97 -18.23 13.26
C ALA A 65 -28.48 -18.52 13.35
N GLU A 66 -28.97 -19.37 12.46
CA GLU A 66 -30.21 -20.12 12.66
C GLU A 66 -29.87 -21.62 12.64
N GLY A 67 -30.17 -22.31 13.75
CA GLY A 67 -30.56 -23.73 13.74
C GLY A 67 -29.51 -24.78 14.08
N ASP A 68 -29.41 -25.09 15.37
CA ASP A 68 -29.49 -26.43 15.98
C ASP A 68 -28.60 -27.58 15.45
N GLY A 69 -27.59 -27.95 16.26
CA GLY A 69 -26.80 -29.17 16.05
C GLY A 69 -25.70 -29.36 17.10
N GLU A 70 -26.02 -30.05 18.16
CA GLU A 70 -25.16 -30.47 19.27
C GLU A 70 -24.06 -31.46 18.83
N ALA A 71 -22.77 -31.13 19.09
CA ALA A 71 -21.73 -32.08 19.50
C ALA A 71 -20.37 -31.39 19.76
N ASP A 72 -20.01 -31.32 21.04
CA ASP A 72 -18.72 -31.66 21.66
C ASP A 72 -17.38 -31.39 20.95
N GLY A 73 -16.50 -30.64 21.65
CA GLY A 73 -15.05 -30.79 21.50
C GLY A 73 -14.23 -29.50 21.56
N ALA A 74 -13.46 -29.35 22.65
CA ALA A 74 -12.35 -28.40 22.86
C ALA A 74 -12.72 -26.94 23.18
N ASN A 75 -13.10 -26.75 24.44
CA ASN A 75 -13.16 -25.48 25.14
C ASN A 75 -11.74 -24.90 25.33
N LEU A 76 -11.21 -24.17 24.35
CA LEU A 76 -10.14 -23.20 24.59
C LEU A 76 -10.80 -21.91 25.06
N ARG A 77 -10.74 -21.70 26.37
CA ARG A 77 -11.22 -20.51 27.06
C ARG A 77 -10.68 -19.26 26.36
N ALA A 78 -11.61 -18.43 25.87
CA ALA A 78 -11.39 -17.00 25.64
C ALA A 78 -11.09 -16.35 27.01
N GLY A 79 -9.85 -16.53 27.47
CA GLY A 79 -9.28 -15.84 28.61
C GLY A 79 -8.59 -14.57 28.11
N GLU A 80 -9.23 -13.44 28.35
CA GLU A 80 -8.56 -12.18 28.67
C GLU A 80 -7.51 -11.68 27.66
N CYS A 81 -7.95 -11.20 26.50
CA CYS A 81 -7.23 -10.12 25.81
C CYS A 81 -7.49 -8.78 26.54
N ALA A 82 -7.08 -8.71 27.81
CA ALA A 82 -6.98 -7.47 28.55
C ALA A 82 -5.72 -6.75 28.07
N GLY A 83 -5.90 -5.75 27.20
CA GLY A 83 -4.80 -4.85 26.81
C GLY A 83 -4.76 -4.43 25.34
N ALA A 84 -5.89 -4.27 24.63
CA ALA A 84 -5.88 -3.55 23.36
C ALA A 84 -5.73 -2.05 23.62
N SER A 85 -4.50 -1.62 23.95
CA SER A 85 -4.04 -0.28 23.62
C SER A 85 -3.96 -0.22 22.09
N GLY A 86 -5.11 -0.06 21.42
CA GLY A 86 -5.17 -0.03 19.96
C GLY A 86 -4.28 1.10 19.46
N ALA A 87 -3.18 0.77 18.80
CA ALA A 87 -2.34 1.77 18.19
C ALA A 87 -3.15 2.48 17.09
N ALA A 88 -3.07 3.80 17.05
CA ALA A 88 -3.63 4.55 15.94
C ALA A 88 -2.96 4.09 14.64
N MET A 89 -3.76 3.91 13.58
CA MET A 89 -3.20 3.61 12.27
C MET A 89 -2.22 4.70 11.82
N PRO A 90 -1.20 4.33 11.04
CA PRO A 90 -0.35 5.30 10.36
C PRO A 90 -1.19 6.33 9.59
N GLY A 91 -0.80 7.60 9.66
CA GLY A 91 -1.43 8.66 8.86
C GLY A 91 -1.00 8.65 7.39
N GLU A 92 -0.04 7.79 7.03
CA GLU A 92 0.59 7.73 5.73
C GLU A 92 0.76 6.28 5.29
N PHE A 93 0.47 6.00 4.02
CA PHE A 93 0.63 4.70 3.40
C PHE A 93 1.33 4.81 2.06
N TYR A 94 1.91 3.70 1.62
CA TYR A 94 2.72 3.61 0.43
C TYR A 94 2.20 2.51 -0.48
N GLU A 95 2.22 2.76 -1.78
CA GLU A 95 2.03 1.75 -2.83
C GLU A 95 3.23 1.81 -3.77
N LEU A 96 3.88 0.66 -3.94
CA LEU A 96 5.07 0.50 -4.76
C LEU A 96 4.69 -0.36 -5.95
N HIS A 97 5.06 0.10 -7.15
CA HIS A 97 5.02 -0.70 -8.37
C HIS A 97 6.46 -1.09 -8.69
N ILE A 98 6.79 -2.37 -8.64
CA ILE A 98 8.18 -2.87 -8.72
C ILE A 98 8.31 -3.77 -9.94
N LEU A 99 9.11 -3.33 -10.91
CA LEU A 99 9.39 -4.09 -12.13
C LEU A 99 10.59 -5.03 -11.92
N HIS A 100 10.41 -6.27 -12.34
CA HIS A 100 11.44 -7.30 -12.37
C HIS A 100 11.95 -7.47 -13.81
N PRO A 101 13.11 -8.12 -14.05
CA PRO A 101 13.68 -8.26 -15.39
C PRO A 101 12.75 -8.90 -16.44
N GLN A 102 11.75 -9.66 -16.01
CA GLN A 102 10.75 -10.29 -16.89
C GLN A 102 9.46 -9.50 -17.04
N SER A 103 9.23 -8.46 -16.22
CA SER A 103 7.95 -7.74 -16.18
C SER A 103 7.57 -7.13 -17.52
N LEU A 104 8.53 -6.58 -18.26
CA LEU A 104 8.28 -6.04 -19.60
C LEU A 104 7.87 -7.10 -20.63
N LYS A 105 8.17 -8.38 -20.37
CA LYS A 105 7.83 -9.49 -21.27
C LYS A 105 6.51 -10.14 -20.90
N THR A 106 6.23 -10.29 -19.62
CA THR A 106 5.05 -11.03 -19.13
C THR A 106 3.87 -10.12 -18.80
N GLY A 107 4.13 -8.84 -18.51
CA GLY A 107 3.16 -7.94 -17.90
C GLY A 107 2.98 -8.15 -16.39
N ASP A 108 3.65 -9.15 -15.81
CA ASP A 108 3.60 -9.41 -14.37
C ASP A 108 4.62 -8.55 -13.63
N TYR A 109 4.20 -7.95 -12.53
CA TYR A 109 5.09 -7.19 -11.67
C TYR A 109 4.65 -7.28 -10.22
N GLU A 110 5.49 -6.79 -9.32
CA GLU A 110 5.15 -6.76 -7.90
C GLU A 110 4.46 -5.43 -7.56
N VAL A 111 3.31 -5.51 -6.90
CA VAL A 111 2.69 -4.38 -6.22
C VAL A 111 2.83 -4.61 -4.72
N PHE A 112 3.34 -3.63 -3.99
CA PHE A 112 3.46 -3.69 -2.53
C PHE A 112 2.74 -2.50 -1.90
N VAL A 113 1.92 -2.75 -0.88
CA VAL A 113 1.27 -1.69 -0.09
C VAL A 113 1.68 -1.81 1.36
N GLY A 114 1.86 -0.69 2.04
CA GLY A 114 2.29 -0.72 3.43
C GLY A 114 2.39 0.64 4.09
N HIS A 115 3.03 0.67 5.25
CA HIS A 115 3.31 1.88 6.01
C HIS A 115 4.77 1.88 6.48
N GLN A 116 5.26 3.06 6.84
CA GLN A 116 6.59 3.20 7.40
C GLN A 116 6.67 2.60 8.81
N VAL A 117 7.74 1.84 9.07
CA VAL A 117 8.04 1.24 10.37
C VAL A 117 9.46 1.58 10.81
N PRO A 118 9.74 1.65 12.12
CA PRO A 118 11.11 1.72 12.61
C PRO A 118 11.81 0.37 12.42
N LEU A 119 13.11 0.39 12.12
CA LEU A 119 13.94 -0.81 11.97
C LEU A 119 14.09 -1.60 13.28
N GLU A 120 13.86 -0.94 14.42
CA GLU A 120 14.16 -1.45 15.76
C GLU A 120 13.12 -2.45 16.30
N ASP A 121 11.99 -2.65 15.60
CA ASP A 121 10.91 -3.54 16.05
C ASP A 121 10.38 -4.47 14.94
N PRO A 122 11.18 -5.45 14.48
CA PRO A 122 10.74 -6.44 13.49
C PRO A 122 9.81 -7.51 14.08
N VAL A 123 9.78 -7.68 15.41
CA VAL A 123 9.03 -8.76 16.10
C VAL A 123 7.53 -8.47 16.16
N ARG A 124 7.13 -7.22 15.92
CA ARG A 124 5.72 -6.80 15.93
C ARG A 124 4.89 -7.34 14.76
N TRP A 125 5.53 -7.74 13.66
CA TRP A 125 4.83 -8.10 12.42
C TRP A 125 4.75 -9.62 12.26
N ASP A 126 3.54 -10.16 12.15
CA ASP A 126 3.37 -11.59 11.89
C ASP A 126 3.86 -11.97 10.47
N ILE A 127 4.10 -13.25 10.24
CA ILE A 127 4.64 -13.82 8.98
C ILE A 127 3.87 -13.41 7.71
N ARG A 128 2.60 -12.98 7.83
CA ARG A 128 1.75 -12.48 6.75
C ARG A 128 2.14 -11.10 6.25
N PHE A 129 2.95 -10.36 7.03
CA PHE A 129 3.55 -9.10 6.60
C PHE A 129 4.87 -9.34 5.87
N SER A 130 5.06 -8.60 4.77
CA SER A 130 6.32 -8.46 4.06
C SER A 130 6.96 -7.12 4.45
N THR A 131 8.30 -7.10 4.53
CA THR A 131 9.06 -5.87 4.69
C THR A 131 9.77 -5.48 3.39
N LYS A 132 9.82 -4.18 3.11
CA LYS A 132 10.56 -3.59 1.99
C LYS A 132 11.40 -2.43 2.48
N VAL A 133 12.53 -2.22 1.83
CA VAL A 133 13.36 -1.04 2.05
C VAL A 133 13.31 -0.21 0.78
N LEU A 134 12.75 0.99 0.86
CA LEU A 134 12.95 1.99 -0.18
C LEU A 134 14.39 2.50 -0.06
N PRO A 135 15.20 2.41 -1.12
CA PRO A 135 16.59 2.83 -1.05
C PRO A 135 16.68 4.34 -0.85
N GLY A 136 17.66 4.78 -0.05
CA GLY A 136 18.01 6.20 0.01
C GLY A 136 18.64 6.65 -1.31
N GLY A 137 18.46 7.91 -1.67
CA GLY A 137 18.94 8.45 -2.94
C GLY A 137 18.20 9.71 -3.38
N ASP A 138 18.42 10.10 -4.63
CA ASP A 138 17.75 11.23 -5.24
C ASP A 138 16.37 10.79 -5.78
N TYR A 139 15.33 11.56 -5.50
CA TYR A 139 13.95 11.32 -5.95
C TYR A 139 13.37 12.59 -6.57
N ALA A 140 12.62 12.44 -7.65
CA ALA A 140 11.69 13.46 -8.12
C ALA A 140 10.37 13.30 -7.38
N VAL A 141 9.96 14.34 -6.66
CA VAL A 141 8.77 14.34 -5.80
C VAL A 141 7.78 15.39 -6.31
N PHE A 142 6.53 14.97 -6.50
CA PHE A 142 5.47 15.83 -7.01
C PHE A 142 4.10 15.31 -6.61
N TRP A 143 3.09 16.16 -6.76
CA TRP A 143 1.69 15.85 -6.44
C TRP A 143 0.90 15.57 -7.71
N LEU A 144 0.06 14.55 -7.66
CA LEU A 144 -0.99 14.31 -8.65
C LEU A 144 -2.34 14.54 -7.95
N ALA A 145 -3.29 15.10 -8.68
CA ALA A 145 -4.63 15.43 -8.17
C ALA A 145 -5.70 15.05 -9.19
N GLY A 146 -6.84 14.56 -8.70
CA GLY A 146 -7.96 14.21 -9.57
C GLY A 146 -7.61 13.17 -10.64
N GLU A 147 -8.12 13.39 -11.84
CA GLU A 147 -7.91 12.51 -13.01
C GLU A 147 -6.43 12.29 -13.34
N ALA A 148 -5.56 13.26 -13.06
CA ALA A 148 -4.12 13.14 -13.32
C ALA A 148 -3.45 12.02 -12.52
N MET A 149 -4.09 11.53 -11.45
CA MET A 149 -3.62 10.33 -10.73
C MET A 149 -3.74 9.08 -11.59
N THR A 150 -4.69 9.04 -12.53
CA THR A 150 -4.96 7.87 -13.38
C THR A 150 -4.10 7.79 -14.63
N ASP A 151 -3.42 8.89 -14.96
CA ASP A 151 -2.59 9.01 -16.15
C ASP A 151 -1.16 8.48 -15.93
N ASP A 152 -0.49 8.20 -17.06
CA ASP A 152 0.93 7.85 -17.09
C ASP A 152 1.78 9.13 -16.88
N TRP A 153 2.02 9.46 -15.61
CA TRP A 153 2.78 10.65 -15.20
C TRP A 153 4.22 10.71 -15.74
N THR A 154 4.78 9.59 -16.21
CA THR A 154 6.16 9.54 -16.71
C THR A 154 6.35 10.36 -17.98
N ARG A 155 5.27 10.55 -18.76
CA ARG A 155 5.29 11.26 -20.06
C ARG A 155 5.53 12.74 -19.92
N ASP A 156 5.02 13.33 -18.83
CA ASP A 156 5.04 14.77 -18.62
C ASP A 156 6.11 15.18 -17.61
N LEU A 157 6.94 14.26 -17.10
CA LEU A 157 7.93 14.58 -16.08
C LEU A 157 9.15 15.32 -16.68
N GLU A 158 9.36 16.55 -16.25
CA GLU A 158 10.48 17.39 -16.68
C GLU A 158 11.63 17.32 -15.66
N LEU A 159 12.66 16.53 -15.97
CA LEU A 159 13.84 16.37 -15.11
C LEU A 159 14.95 17.38 -15.44
N PRO A 160 15.76 17.79 -14.45
CA PRO A 160 16.99 18.53 -14.70
C PRO A 160 18.00 17.68 -15.52
N GLU A 161 18.92 18.35 -16.20
CA GLU A 161 20.00 17.68 -16.93
C GLU A 161 20.84 16.78 -16.01
N GLY A 162 21.22 15.60 -16.52
CA GLY A 162 22.00 14.61 -15.78
C GLY A 162 21.20 13.69 -14.86
N TYR A 163 19.87 13.83 -14.83
CA TYR A 163 18.96 12.90 -14.15
C TYR A 163 18.12 12.09 -15.14
N ARG A 164 17.87 10.84 -14.77
CA ARG A 164 16.85 9.98 -15.37
C ARG A 164 16.06 9.24 -14.30
N VAL A 165 14.81 8.90 -14.60
CA VAL A 165 14.00 8.05 -13.72
C VAL A 165 14.59 6.63 -13.70
N ASP A 166 14.71 6.07 -12.50
CA ASP A 166 14.88 4.63 -12.33
C ASP A 166 13.53 3.95 -12.58
N THR A 167 13.41 3.24 -13.70
CA THR A 167 12.17 2.55 -14.07
C THR A 167 12.00 1.21 -13.33
N GLY A 168 12.91 0.83 -12.44
CA GLY A 168 12.80 -0.39 -11.65
C GLY A 168 11.66 -0.36 -10.64
N PHE A 169 11.26 0.82 -10.16
CA PHE A 169 10.08 0.96 -9.31
C PHE A 169 9.54 2.39 -9.29
N SER A 170 8.30 2.55 -8.89
CA SER A 170 7.69 3.83 -8.52
C SER A 170 6.99 3.73 -7.18
N VAL A 171 6.79 4.87 -6.52
CA VAL A 171 6.18 4.94 -5.19
C VAL A 171 5.10 6.00 -5.18
N ASN A 172 3.90 5.59 -4.81
CA ASN A 172 2.80 6.49 -4.46
C ASN A 172 2.69 6.54 -2.94
N LYS A 173 2.56 7.74 -2.39
CA LYS A 173 2.30 7.99 -0.98
C LYS A 173 0.90 8.59 -0.84
N TYR A 174 0.12 7.96 0.02
CA TYR A 174 -1.23 8.36 0.37
C TYR A 174 -1.24 8.89 1.80
N ASP A 175 -1.96 9.97 2.02
CA ASP A 175 -2.30 10.45 3.35
C ASP A 175 -3.75 10.95 3.38
N TYR A 176 -4.11 11.76 4.37
CA TYR A 176 -5.47 12.29 4.55
C TYR A 176 -6.02 13.05 3.33
N ARG A 177 -5.19 13.44 2.34
CA ARG A 177 -5.66 14.08 1.10
C ARG A 177 -6.33 13.09 0.15
N PHE A 178 -6.01 11.80 0.20
CA PHE A 178 -6.73 10.79 -0.59
C PHE A 178 -8.09 10.49 0.05
N LYS A 179 -9.17 10.64 -0.72
CA LYS A 179 -10.56 10.54 -0.25
C LYS A 179 -11.26 9.26 -0.69
N GLY A 180 -10.54 8.33 -1.29
CA GLY A 180 -11.08 7.11 -1.87
C GLY A 180 -11.49 7.27 -3.33
N MET A 181 -11.81 6.16 -3.96
CA MET A 181 -12.04 6.07 -5.40
C MET A 181 -13.27 6.88 -5.86
N ASP A 182 -14.33 6.93 -5.05
CA ASP A 182 -15.56 7.70 -5.36
C ASP A 182 -15.35 9.22 -5.33
N ARG A 183 -14.25 9.68 -4.74
CA ARG A 183 -13.92 11.11 -4.58
C ARG A 183 -12.55 11.42 -5.17
N LEU A 184 -12.24 10.76 -6.29
CA LEU A 184 -10.96 10.92 -6.97
C LEU A 184 -10.68 12.38 -7.33
N SER A 185 -11.66 13.11 -7.87
CA SER A 185 -11.54 14.52 -8.25
C SER A 185 -11.20 15.48 -7.09
N GLU A 186 -11.42 15.06 -5.86
CA GLU A 186 -11.07 15.79 -4.63
C GLU A 186 -9.83 15.23 -3.92
N SER A 187 -9.20 14.22 -4.52
CA SER A 187 -8.09 13.48 -3.95
C SER A 187 -6.76 13.92 -4.53
N GLU A 188 -5.72 13.80 -3.71
CA GLU A 188 -4.34 14.02 -4.10
C GLU A 188 -3.46 12.89 -3.58
N ILE A 189 -2.42 12.56 -4.34
CA ILE A 189 -1.35 11.65 -3.94
C ILE A 189 0.01 12.27 -4.22
N GLN A 190 1.02 11.86 -3.47
CA GLN A 190 2.38 12.24 -3.73
C GLN A 190 3.12 11.11 -4.42
N VAL A 191 3.76 11.39 -5.54
CA VAL A 191 4.60 10.44 -6.26
C VAL A 191 6.06 10.69 -5.90
N TYR A 192 6.78 9.62 -5.63
CA TYR A 192 8.22 9.60 -5.47
C TYR A 192 8.81 8.74 -6.58
N ALA A 193 9.36 9.40 -7.60
CA ALA A 193 10.04 8.75 -8.71
C ALA A 193 11.54 8.65 -8.39
N PRO A 194 12.09 7.44 -8.16
CA PRO A 194 13.52 7.27 -7.91
C PRO A 194 14.35 7.74 -9.10
N LEU A 195 15.50 8.37 -8.84
CA LEU A 195 16.36 8.90 -9.87
C LEU A 195 17.72 8.21 -9.91
N ARG A 196 18.30 8.17 -11.11
CA ARG A 196 19.71 7.85 -11.35
C ARG A 196 20.39 9.05 -11.98
N ARG A 197 21.68 9.18 -11.72
CA ARG A 197 22.57 10.08 -12.46
C ARG A 197 23.10 9.36 -13.68
N ASP A 198 23.23 10.09 -14.79
CA ASP A 198 23.89 9.62 -16.00
C ASP A 198 25.42 9.53 -15.84
#